data_AF-A0A963MCP7-F1
#
_entry.id   AF-A0A963MCP7-F1
#
_cell.length_a   1.000
_cell.length_b   1.000
_cell.length_c   1.000
_cell.angle_alpha   90.00
_cell.angle_beta   90.00
_cell.angle_gamma   90.00
#
_symmetry.space_group_name_H-M   'P 1'
#
loop_
_entity.id
_entity.type
_entity.pdbx_description
1 polymer ?
#
loop_
_entity_poly.entity_id
_entity_poly.type
_entity_poly.pdbx_seq_one_letter_code
_entity_poly.pdbx_strand_id
1 'polypeptide(L)' 'MSDSKHSQREARYHALGITDDARLLHVTFTLRNNGKLIHIISARDMRRKEKFFFEQNQKDS' A
#
# COMPACT_ATOMS: atom_id res chain seq x y z
N MET A 1 14.20 26.46 4.38
CA MET A 1 13.58 26.02 3.11
C MET A 1 12.63 24.89 3.44
N SER A 2 11.33 25.12 3.31
CA SER A 2 10.29 24.19 3.80
C SER A 2 9.82 23.29 2.67
N ASP A 3 10.07 21.98 2.77
CA ASP A 3 9.57 20.94 1.87
C ASP A 3 8.08 20.63 2.16
N SER A 4 7.26 21.67 2.19
CA SER A 4 5.86 21.59 2.62
C SER A 4 4.87 21.52 1.45
N LYS A 5 5.35 21.57 0.19
CA LYS A 5 4.49 21.64 -1.00
C LYS A 5 4.25 20.31 -1.70
N HIS A 6 5.02 19.24 -1.43
CA HIS A 6 4.80 17.95 -2.08
C HIS A 6 3.83 17.02 -1.33
N SER A 7 3.55 17.24 -0.05
CA SER A 7 2.78 16.30 0.78
C SER A 7 1.24 16.45 0.70
N GLN A 8 0.69 17.42 -0.04
CA GLN A 8 -0.70 17.86 0.17
C GLN A 8 -1.71 17.38 -0.90
N ARG A 9 -1.33 16.72 -2.01
CA ARG A 9 -2.28 16.45 -3.11
C ARG A 9 -2.12 15.15 -3.91
N GLU A 10 -1.16 14.29 -3.61
CA GLU A 10 -1.10 12.98 -4.27
C GLU A 10 -2.01 11.99 -3.53
N ALA A 11 -3.03 11.47 -4.22
CA ALA A 11 -3.90 10.43 -3.69
C ALA A 11 -3.05 9.20 -3.34
N ARG A 12 -3.09 8.80 -2.07
CA ARG A 12 -2.38 7.61 -1.57
C ARG A 12 -3.29 6.40 -1.69
N TYR A 13 -2.76 5.36 -2.29
CA TYR A 13 -3.42 4.07 -2.46
C TYR A 13 -2.75 3.04 -1.56
N HIS A 14 -3.57 2.13 -1.04
CA HIS A 14 -3.17 1.04 -0.18
C HIS A 14 -3.51 -0.28 -0.86
N ALA A 15 -2.51 -1.11 -1.09
CA ALA A 15 -2.67 -2.46 -1.59
C ALA A 15 -2.24 -3.46 -0.51
N LEU A 16 -3.07 -4.47 -0.31
CA LEU A 16 -2.78 -5.62 0.53
C LEU A 16 -2.60 -6.82 -0.41
N GLY A 17 -1.51 -7.58 -0.22
CA GLY A 17 -1.22 -8.72 -1.08
C GLY A 17 -0.34 -9.74 -0.38
N ILE A 18 -0.10 -10.85 -1.08
CA ILE A 18 0.76 -11.95 -0.63
C ILE A 18 1.88 -12.11 -1.64
N THR A 19 3.12 -12.29 -1.18
CA THR A 19 4.22 -12.73 -2.05
C THR A 19 4.10 -14.21 -2.38
N ASP A 20 4.88 -14.69 -3.35
CA ASP A 20 4.99 -16.12 -3.65
C ASP A 20 5.45 -16.94 -2.43
N ASP A 21 6.31 -16.36 -1.58
CA ASP A 21 6.73 -16.95 -0.29
C ASP A 21 5.68 -16.85 0.83
N ALA A 22 4.41 -16.66 0.50
CA ALA A 22 3.29 -16.50 1.45
C ALA A 22 3.41 -15.33 2.45
N ARG A 23 4.25 -14.32 2.17
CA ARG A 23 4.40 -13.14 3.04
C ARG A 23 3.32 -12.12 2.73
N LEU A 24 2.55 -11.76 3.76
CA LEU A 24 1.55 -10.70 3.69
C LEU A 24 2.22 -9.33 3.67
N LEU A 25 1.99 -8.56 2.60
CA LEU A 25 2.54 -7.23 2.38
C LEU A 25 1.46 -6.16 2.36
N HIS A 26 1.76 -5.04 3.01
CA HIS A 26 1.03 -3.79 2.86
C HIS A 26 1.90 -2.82 2.07
N VAL A 27 1.42 -2.42 0.90
CA VAL A 27 2.08 -1.48 0.01
C VAL A 27 1.27 -0.19 -0.05
N THR A 28 1.94 0.93 0.23
CA THR A 28 1.38 2.28 0.05
C THR A 28 2.08 2.96 -1.12
N PHE A 29 1.32 3.49 -2.07
CA PHE A 29 1.86 4.11 -3.27
C PHE A 29 1.01 5.29 -3.72
N THR A 30 1.56 6.13 -4.60
CA THR A 30 0.80 7.15 -5.33
C THR A 30 0.82 6.86 -6.82
N LEU A 31 -0.20 7.33 -7.52
CA LEU A 31 -0.25 7.32 -8.98
C LEU A 31 0.23 8.67 -9.50
N ARG A 32 1.16 8.63 -10.46
CA ARG A 32 1.69 9.79 -11.17
C ARG A 32 1.40 9.68 -12.67
N ASN A 33 1.62 10.77 -13.40
CA ASN A 33 1.41 10.84 -14.85
C ASN A 33 0.03 10.30 -15.29
N ASN A 34 -1.03 10.80 -14.63
CA ASN A 34 -2.41 10.40 -14.88
C ASN A 34 -2.66 8.87 -14.75
N GLY A 35 -2.05 8.21 -13.77
CA GLY A 35 -2.22 6.78 -13.51
C GLY A 35 -1.28 5.86 -14.27
N LYS A 36 -0.36 6.39 -15.09
CA LYS A 36 0.58 5.58 -15.89
C LYS A 36 1.82 5.12 -15.12
N LEU A 37 2.14 5.80 -14.02
CA LEU A 37 3.32 5.50 -13.22
C LEU A 37 2.92 5.30 -11.76
N ILE A 38 3.49 4.26 -11.15
CA ILE A 38 3.32 3.96 -9.72
C ILE A 38 4.57 4.45 -9.00
N HIS A 39 4.40 5.28 -7.98
CA HIS A 39 5.47 5.67 -7.07
C HIS A 39 5.25 4.98 -5.72
N ILE A 40 6.10 4.01 -5.40
CA ILE A 40 6.03 3.30 -4.12
C ILE A 40 6.53 4.22 -3.01
N ILE A 41 5.66 4.46 -2.03
CA ILE A 41 6.01 5.23 -0.82
C ILE A 41 6.55 4.28 0.25
N SER A 42 5.89 3.14 0.46
CA SER A 42 6.37 2.11 1.38
C SER A 42 5.86 0.73 0.98
N ALA A 43 6.70 -0.28 1.20
CA ALA A 43 6.33 -1.69 1.14
C ALA A 43 6.85 -2.35 2.41
N ARG A 44 5.95 -2.93 3.19
CA ARG A 44 6.28 -3.53 4.49
C ARG A 44 5.46 -4.78 4.73
N ASP A 45 5.94 -5.64 5.61
CA ASP A 45 5.14 -6.74 6.11
C ASP A 45 3.90 -6.22 6.85
N MET A 46 2.77 -6.88 6.61
CA MET A 46 1.54 -6.60 7.36
C MET A 46 1.77 -6.86 8.85
N ARG A 47 1.29 -5.95 9.69
CA ARG A 47 1.31 -6.15 11.16
C ARG A 47 0.32 -7.23 11.55
N ARG A 48 0.53 -7.89 12.70
CA ARG A 48 -0.34 -9.00 13.18
C ARG A 48 -1.85 -8.70 13.10
N LYS A 49 -2.27 -7.47 13.42
CA LYS A 49 -3.68 -7.03 13.30
C LYS A 49 -4.15 -6.90 11.85
N GLU A 50 -3.31 -6.36 10.96
CA GLU A 50 -3.60 -6.26 9.51
C GLU A 50 -3.67 -7.65 8.88
N LYS A 51 -2.79 -8.59 9.28
CA LYS A 51 -2.80 -9.98 8.84
C LYS A 51 -4.14 -10.67 9.16
N PHE A 52 -4.59 -10.56 10.42
CA PHE A 52 -5.86 -11.13 10.84
C PHE A 52 -7.03 -10.58 10.04
N PHE A 53 -7.07 -9.27 9.78
CA PHE A 53 -8.12 -8.68 8.95
C PHE A 53 -8.06 -9.18 7.50
N PHE A 54 -6.87 -9.23 6.91
CA PHE A 54 -6.69 -9.69 5.53
C PHE A 54 -7.11 -11.16 5.36
N GLU A 55 -6.69 -12.04 6.27
CA GLU A 55 -7.07 -13.46 6.26
C GLU A 55 -8.58 -13.67 6.44
N GLN A 56 -9.24 -12.86 7.26
CA GLN A 56 -10.69 -12.92 7.45
C GLN A 56 -11.45 -12.44 6.20
N ASN A 57 -10.98 -11.38 5.53
CA ASN A 57 -11.65 -10.84 4.35
C ASN A 57 -11.35 -11.62 3.06
N GLN A 58 -10.25 -12.40 3.00
CA GLN A 58 -9.98 -13.28 1.87
C GLN A 58 -10.86 -14.53 1.81
N LYS A 59 -11.56 -14.89 2.90
CA LYS A 59 -12.43 -16.07 2.95
C LYS A 59 -13.85 -15.84 2.43
N ASP A 60 -14.19 -14.59 2.08
CA ASP A 60 -15.53 -14.19 1.65
C ASP A 60 -15.62 -13.89 0.13
N SER A 61 -14.78 -14.52 -0.71
CA SER A 61 -14.86 -14.43 -2.18
C SER A 61 -14.72 -15.77 -2.87
#